data_AF-A0A2D7WI11-F1
#
_entry.id   AF-A0A2D7WI11-F1
#
_cell.length_a   1.000
_cell.length_b   1.000
_cell.length_c   1.000
_cell.angle_alpha   90.00
_cell.angle_beta   90.00
_cell.angle_gamma   90.00
#
_symmetry.space_group_name_H-M   'P 1'
#
loop_
_entity.id
_entity.type
_entity.pdbx_description
1 polymer ?
#
loop_
_entity_poly.entity_id
_entity_poly.type
_entity_poly.pdbx_seq_one_letter_code
_entity_poly.pdbx_strand_id
1 'polypeptide(L)'
;MFGGYGIFCDGLMFALIADEQLYFKVDSHNTGNYEQRDLPPFRYQRRHQWVELSYRLAPEELIDEADELILWAADAVAAARRARGV
;
A
#
# COMPACT_ATOMS: atom_id res chain seq x y z
N MET A 1 7.66 4.33 -14.74
CA MET A 1 7.08 4.97 -13.53
C MET A 1 5.57 4.86 -13.68
N PHE A 2 4.86 4.45 -12.65
CA PHE A 2 3.41 4.19 -12.67
C PHE A 2 2.57 5.48 -12.61
N GLY A 3 3.15 6.64 -12.94
CA GLY A 3 2.44 7.92 -12.99
C GLY A 3 2.05 8.53 -11.63
N GLY A 4 2.47 7.93 -10.51
CA GLY A 4 2.10 8.36 -9.17
C GLY A 4 3.27 8.77 -8.28
N TYR A 5 3.00 8.89 -6.98
CA TYR A 5 3.94 9.28 -5.93
C TYR A 5 4.28 8.07 -5.05
N GLY A 6 5.57 7.88 -4.73
CA GLY A 6 5.98 6.92 -3.72
C GLY A 6 6.17 7.60 -2.37
N ILE A 7 5.70 6.96 -1.30
CA ILE A 7 5.83 7.44 0.08
C ILE A 7 6.82 6.54 0.81
N PHE A 8 7.80 7.17 1.45
CA PHE A 8 8.94 6.50 2.06
C PHE A 8 9.06 6.83 3.55
N CYS A 9 9.42 5.84 4.35
CA CYS A 9 9.80 5.98 5.75
C CYS A 9 11.13 5.24 5.94
N ASP A 10 12.16 5.90 6.49
CA ASP A 10 13.52 5.35 6.62
C ASP A 10 14.09 4.79 5.30
N GLY A 11 13.74 5.40 4.16
CA GLY A 11 14.15 4.93 2.82
C GLY A 11 13.39 3.69 2.32
N LEU A 12 12.40 3.20 3.07
CA LEU A 12 11.52 2.09 2.68
C LEU A 12 10.23 2.62 2.10
N MET A 13 9.92 2.22 0.86
CA MET A 13 8.64 2.53 0.24
C MET A 13 7.55 1.69 0.90
N PHE A 14 6.65 2.35 1.64
CA PHE A 14 5.56 1.69 2.37
C PHE A 14 4.18 2.06 1.84
N ALA A 15 4.08 3.12 1.03
CA ALA A 15 2.84 3.49 0.37
C ALA A 15 3.10 4.15 -0.99
N LEU A 16 2.05 4.26 -1.79
CA LEU A 16 2.04 5.04 -3.02
C LEU A 16 0.69 5.70 -3.23
N ILE A 17 0.70 6.82 -3.96
CA ILE A 17 -0.51 7.48 -4.45
C ILE A 17 -0.52 7.37 -5.97
N ALA A 18 -1.60 6.83 -6.52
CA ALA A 18 -1.82 6.71 -7.96
C ALA A 18 -3.31 6.90 -8.24
N ASP A 19 -3.66 7.60 -9.31
CA ASP A 19 -5.06 7.88 -9.66
C ASP A 19 -5.87 8.42 -8.47
N GLU A 20 -5.27 9.36 -7.73
CA GLU A 20 -5.82 10.02 -6.52
C GLU A 20 -6.13 9.08 -5.35
N GLN A 21 -5.69 7.82 -5.42
CA GLN A 21 -5.91 6.81 -4.40
C GLN A 21 -4.62 6.48 -3.65
N LEU A 22 -4.75 6.30 -2.33
CA LEU A 22 -3.67 5.83 -1.47
C LEU A 22 -3.62 4.30 -1.44
N TYR A 23 -2.43 3.75 -1.60
CA TYR A 23 -2.18 2.32 -1.49
C TYR A 23 -1.08 2.05 -0.47
N PHE A 24 -1.29 1.05 0.39
CA PHE A 24 -0.33 0.62 1.40
C PHE A 24 0.37 -0.66 1.02
N LYS A 25 1.63 -0.79 1.42
CA LYS A 25 2.43 -2.00 1.28
C LYS A 25 1.79 -3.13 2.09
N VAL A 26 1.62 -4.28 1.44
CA VAL A 26 1.10 -5.48 2.08
C VAL A 26 2.05 -6.66 1.98
N ASP A 27 1.91 -7.57 2.92
CA ASP A 27 2.55 -8.87 2.96
C ASP A 27 1.59 -9.92 3.57
N SER A 28 2.09 -11.13 3.81
CA SER A 28 1.27 -12.21 4.38
C SER A 28 0.74 -11.93 5.79
N HIS A 29 1.28 -10.94 6.52
CA HIS A 29 0.86 -10.64 7.88
C HIS A 29 -0.30 -9.65 7.94
N ASN A 30 -0.35 -8.68 7.02
CA ASN A 30 -1.39 -7.65 7.04
C ASN A 30 -2.43 -7.79 5.91
N THR A 31 -2.20 -8.62 4.87
CA THR A 31 -3.14 -8.76 3.72
C THR A 31 -4.56 -9.14 4.14
N GLY A 32 -4.72 -9.88 5.24
CA GLY A 32 -6.03 -10.29 5.76
C GLY A 32 -6.96 -9.12 6.06
N ASN A 33 -6.44 -8.00 6.56
CA ASN A 33 -7.25 -6.80 6.84
C ASN A 33 -7.79 -6.14 5.56
N TYR A 34 -7.06 -6.28 4.46
CA TYR A 34 -7.44 -5.72 3.16
C TYR A 34 -8.43 -6.64 2.45
N GLU A 35 -8.21 -7.95 2.52
CA GLU A 35 -9.09 -8.95 1.91
C GLU A 35 -10.47 -8.98 2.58
N GLN A 36 -10.53 -8.82 3.91
CA GLN A 36 -11.80 -8.73 4.62
C GLN A 36 -12.64 -7.50 4.24
N ARG A 37 -12.00 -6.46 3.71
CA ARG A 37 -12.63 -5.20 3.27
C ARG A 37 -12.73 -5.10 1.74
N ASP A 38 -12.46 -6.19 1.02
CA ASP A 38 -12.44 -6.25 -0.45
C ASP A 38 -11.56 -5.16 -1.11
N LEU A 39 -10.48 -4.77 -0.44
CA LEU A 39 -9.59 -3.69 -0.91
C LEU A 39 -8.64 -4.22 -2.00
N PRO A 40 -8.76 -3.71 -3.25
CA PRO A 40 -8.08 -4.28 -4.40
C PRO A 40 -6.57 -4.05 -4.37
N PRO A 41 -5.77 -4.94 -4.97
CA PRO A 41 -4.35 -4.73 -5.14
C PRO A 41 -4.08 -3.67 -6.22
N PHE A 42 -2.97 -2.96 -6.06
CA PHE A 42 -2.48 -2.03 -7.05
C PHE A 42 -1.98 -2.80 -8.28
N ARG A 43 -2.54 -2.46 -9.45
CA ARG A 43 -2.18 -3.05 -10.73
C ARG A 43 -1.87 -1.94 -11.72
N TYR A 44 -0.80 -2.12 -12.49
CA TYR A 44 -0.44 -1.19 -13.56
C TYR A 44 -0.03 -1.94 -14.82
N GLN A 45 -0.17 -1.28 -15.97
CA GLN A 45 0.22 -1.86 -17.24
C GLN A 45 1.71 -1.63 -17.51
N ARG A 46 2.46 -2.71 -17.75
CA ARG A 46 3.86 -2.70 -18.17
C ARG A 46 3.99 -3.45 -19.48
N ARG A 47 4.34 -2.75 -20.57
CA ARG A 47 4.55 -3.35 -21.91
C ARG A 47 3.38 -4.26 -22.35
N HIS A 48 2.15 -3.77 -22.22
CA HIS A 48 0.90 -4.49 -22.52
C HIS A 48 0.53 -5.64 -21.57
N GLN A 49 1.26 -5.85 -20.48
CA GLN A 49 0.93 -6.84 -19.45
C GLN A 49 0.50 -6.14 -18.16
N TRP A 50 -0.50 -6.70 -17.47
CA TRP A 50 -0.86 -6.26 -16.13
C TRP A 50 0.15 -6.80 -15.11
N VAL A 51 0.70 -5.91 -14.28
CA VAL A 51 1.59 -6.25 -13.18
C VAL A 51 0.91 -5.85 -11.88
N GLU A 52 0.78 -6.81 -10.97
CA GLU A 52 0.31 -6.59 -9.61
C GLU A 52 1.51 -6.36 -8.69
N LEU A 53 1.43 -5.36 -7.83
CA LEU A 53 2.42 -5.13 -6.77
C LEU A 53 1.83 -5.49 -5.42
N SER A 54 2.71 -5.72 -4.43
CA SER A 54 2.31 -5.93 -3.03
C SER A 54 1.87 -4.61 -2.36
N TYR A 55 0.94 -3.90 -2.99
CA TYR A 55 0.26 -2.74 -2.45
C TYR A 55 -1.24 -2.93 -2.62
N ARG A 56 -2.04 -2.52 -1.65
CA ARG A 56 -3.51 -2.58 -1.71
C ARG A 56 -4.12 -1.25 -1.33
N LEU A 57 -5.31 -0.98 -1.86
CA LEU A 57 -6.04 0.26 -1.65
C LEU A 57 -6.25 0.49 -0.15
N ALA A 58 -6.00 1.70 0.33
CA ALA A 58 -6.39 2.11 1.66
C ALA A 58 -7.91 2.36 1.71
N PRO A 59 -8.62 1.99 2.79
CA PRO A 59 -10.01 2.39 2.96
C PRO A 59 -10.16 3.91 2.87
N GLU A 60 -11.16 4.38 2.12
CA GLU A 60 -11.40 5.82 1.91
C GLU A 60 -11.76 6.51 3.23
N GLU A 61 -12.45 5.81 4.14
CA GLU A 61 -12.79 6.33 5.47
C GLU A 61 -11.56 6.73 6.31
N LEU A 62 -10.37 6.18 6.02
CA LEU A 62 -9.14 6.52 6.76
C LEU A 62 -8.64 7.93 6.47
N ILE A 63 -9.08 8.55 5.37
CA ILE A 63 -8.61 9.89 4.99
C ILE A 63 -9.09 10.93 6.03
N ASP A 64 -10.27 10.70 6.61
CA ASP A 64 -10.85 11.58 7.63
C ASP A 64 -10.45 11.18 9.07
N GLU A 65 -9.97 9.94 9.26
CA GLU A 65 -9.60 9.37 10.57
C GLU A 65 -8.09 9.21 10.71
N ALA A 66 -7.41 10.31 11.08
CA ALA A 66 -5.94 10.38 11.15
C ALA A 66 -5.31 9.30 12.05
N ASP A 67 -5.95 8.98 13.19
CA ASP A 67 -5.44 7.97 14.12
C ASP A 67 -5.48 6.56 13.50
N GLU A 68 -6.56 6.23 12.78
CA GLU A 68 -6.63 4.96 12.05
C GLU A 68 -5.62 4.94 10.91
N LEU A 69 -5.49 6.02 10.13
CA LEU A 69 -4.51 6.12 9.05
C LEU A 69 -3.08 5.84 9.51
N ILE A 70 -2.72 6.33 10.70
CA ILE A 70 -1.40 6.09 11.31
C ILE A 70 -1.19 4.60 11.59
N LEU A 71 -2.21 3.87 12.07
CA LEU A 71 -2.12 2.43 12.33
C LEU A 71 -1.88 1.65 11.03
N TRP A 72 -2.63 1.96 9.98
CA TRP A 72 -2.45 1.33 8.66
C TRP A 72 -1.08 1.64 8.06
N ALA A 73 -0.61 2.88 8.19
CA ALA A 73 0.72 3.28 7.76
C ALA A 73 1.82 2.54 8.54
N ALA A 74 1.67 2.39 9.86
CA ALA A 74 2.62 1.65 10.69
C ALA A 74 2.71 0.18 10.28
N ASP A 75 1.57 -0.47 10.02
CA ASP A 75 1.52 -1.86 9.54
C ASP A 75 2.18 -2.00 8.16
N ALA A 76 1.97 -1.03 7.28
CA ALA A 76 2.59 -0.99 5.96
C ALA A 76 4.11 -0.78 6.04
N VAL A 77 4.59 0.07 6.96
CA VAL A 77 6.03 0.21 7.26
C VAL A 77 6.61 -1.10 7.77
N ALA A 78 5.91 -1.80 8.67
CA ALA A 78 6.33 -3.10 9.17
C ALA A 78 6.41 -4.14 8.03
N ALA A 79 5.44 -4.14 7.09
CA ALA A 79 5.48 -4.98 5.89
C ALA A 79 6.67 -4.62 4.98
N ALA A 80 6.97 -3.33 4.79
CA ALA A 80 8.11 -2.88 4.01
C ALA A 80 9.45 -3.29 4.63
N ARG A 81 9.58 -3.22 5.96
CA ARG A 81 10.75 -3.70 6.72
C ARG A 81 10.97 -5.20 6.52
N ARG A 82 9.92 -6.01 6.71
CA ARG A 82 9.97 -7.46 6.45
C ARG A 82 10.36 -7.80 5.01
N ALA A 83 9.81 -7.07 4.03
CA ALA A 83 10.17 -7.26 2.62
C ALA A 83 11.63 -6.92 2.30
N ARG A 84 12.23 -6.00 3.06
CA ARG A 84 13.66 -5.66 2.98
C ARG A 84 14.55 -6.63 3.75
N GLY A 85 14.00 -7.35 4.73
CA GLY A 85 14.73 -8.25 5.63
C GLY A 85 15.40 -7.56 6.82
N VAL A 86 14.84 -6.41 7.26
CA VAL A 86 15.30 -5.65 8.43
C VAL A 86 14.22 -5.56 9.51
#